data_AF-A0A955DH85-F1
#
_entry.id   AF-A0A955DH85-F1
#
_cell.length_a   1.000
_cell.length_b   1.000
_cell.length_c   1.000
_cell.angle_alpha   90.00
_cell.angle_beta   90.00
_cell.angle_gamma   90.00
#
_symmetry.space_group_name_H-M   'P 1'
#
loop_
_entity.id
_entity.type
_entity.pdbx_description
1 polymer ?
#
loop_
_entity_poly.entity_id
_entity_poly.type
_entity_poly.pdbx_seq_one_letter_code
_entity_poly.pdbx_strand_id
1 'polypeptide(L)'
;MATLLGQSVAMGQDVPPVSTETLSTSQKSQIEAFVSGQVGAIVRADAPEAAYAAQDRLVELMQSGPISVEYRQEITKSVSPLEPLVGGADAFKAVSALMVAGELAVRPADRMIKAGLNDDREAVRVAAAGAAKRMLRILAASPNQQFFRQPGFGLQEALATALKGEASPLAARAMLHALASTPDDTEFFVKGAEQMAGALEAVAARLRAMPLDQSLSPAWSETLLWGLGASRQALFEANPDRQVSNQAKKSAARMSGLILAMVKAKTAQGADDAGRLERVVSAAEQVLLLVEANLSGSAGTQAVAPAFKEGADGGGWDRFADAVDAWVGARGKLTRAPFGFAAGDF
;
A
#
# COMPACT_ATOMS: atom_id res chain seq x y z
N MET A 1 -15.55 15.70 5.17
CA MET A 1 -14.59 14.57 5.14
C MET A 1 -15.05 13.41 4.25
N ALA A 2 -16.33 12.99 4.27
CA ALA A 2 -16.84 11.96 3.35
C ALA A 2 -16.72 12.32 1.84
N THR A 3 -16.70 13.61 1.50
CA THR A 3 -16.57 14.09 0.11
C THR A 3 -15.16 13.95 -0.47
N LEU A 4 -14.11 13.91 0.37
CA LEU A 4 -12.72 13.72 -0.07
C LEU A 4 -12.43 12.26 -0.49
N LEU A 5 -13.17 11.29 0.06
CA LEU A 5 -13.07 9.87 -0.34
C LEU A 5 -13.77 9.59 -1.69
N GLY A 6 -14.68 10.46 -2.14
CA GLY A 6 -15.32 10.36 -3.45
C GLY A 6 -14.37 10.70 -4.61
N GLN A 7 -13.39 11.57 -4.39
CA GLN A 7 -12.42 11.98 -5.42
C GLN A 7 -11.31 10.95 -5.65
N SER A 8 -11.07 10.00 -4.73
CA SER A 8 -10.05 8.95 -4.93
C SER A 8 -10.45 7.88 -5.95
N VAL A 9 -11.71 7.88 -6.42
CA VAL A 9 -12.21 6.91 -7.42
C VAL A 9 -11.87 7.36 -8.86
N ALA A 10 -11.52 8.62 -9.09
CA ALA A 10 -11.18 9.13 -10.42
C ALA A 10 -9.74 8.83 -10.91
N MET A 11 -8.86 8.25 -10.08
CA MET A 11 -7.46 7.96 -10.43
C MET A 11 -7.27 6.65 -11.24
N GLY A 12 -8.32 6.18 -11.91
CA GLY A 12 -8.35 4.93 -12.67
C GLY A 12 -7.75 5.00 -14.08
N GLN A 13 -7.56 6.19 -14.65
CA GLN A 13 -7.24 6.34 -16.07
C GLN A 13 -5.89 5.71 -16.48
N ASP A 14 -5.89 5.11 -17.67
CA ASP A 14 -4.73 4.52 -18.35
C ASP A 14 -3.59 5.53 -18.44
N VAL A 15 -2.35 5.06 -18.22
CA VAL A 15 -1.16 5.91 -18.33
C VAL A 15 -0.93 6.19 -19.83
N PRO A 16 -0.92 7.46 -20.28
CA PRO A 16 -0.71 7.76 -21.69
C PRO A 16 0.71 7.36 -22.14
N PRO A 17 0.89 6.93 -23.41
CA PRO A 17 2.18 6.47 -23.92
C PRO A 17 3.24 7.59 -23.94
N VAL A 18 4.52 7.24 -23.79
CA VAL A 18 5.62 8.23 -23.75
C VAL A 18 6.05 8.62 -25.17
N SER A 19 6.03 9.91 -25.51
CA SER A 19 6.52 10.46 -26.79
C SER A 19 8.01 10.84 -26.74
N THR A 20 8.71 10.81 -27.89
CA THR A 20 10.09 11.31 -28.05
C THR A 20 10.16 12.69 -28.69
N GLU A 21 9.01 13.36 -28.89
CA GLU A 21 8.96 14.70 -29.48
C GLU A 21 9.73 15.73 -28.62
N THR A 22 10.52 16.56 -29.32
CA THR A 22 11.28 17.65 -28.71
C THR A 22 10.43 18.91 -28.63
N LEU A 23 10.54 19.63 -27.51
CA LEU A 23 9.78 20.86 -27.29
C LEU A 23 10.50 22.07 -27.88
N SER A 24 9.78 22.87 -28.67
CA SER A 24 10.25 24.19 -29.10
C SER A 24 10.40 25.15 -27.93
N THR A 25 11.24 26.19 -28.07
CA THR A 25 11.42 27.23 -27.04
C THR A 25 10.09 27.88 -26.65
N SER A 26 9.21 28.14 -27.62
CA SER A 26 7.89 28.71 -27.37
C SER A 26 7.03 27.79 -26.50
N GLN A 27 7.00 26.49 -26.80
CA GLN A 27 6.27 25.50 -26.00
C GLN A 27 6.84 25.40 -24.58
N LYS A 28 8.16 25.41 -24.42
CA LYS A 28 8.82 25.41 -23.09
C LYS A 28 8.37 26.61 -22.26
N SER A 29 8.41 27.81 -22.83
CA SER A 29 7.96 29.03 -22.15
C SER A 29 6.47 29.02 -21.81
N GLN A 30 5.61 28.44 -22.65
CA GLN A 30 4.18 28.29 -22.35
C GLN A 30 3.94 27.32 -21.18
N ILE A 31 4.64 26.19 -21.16
CA ILE A 31 4.59 25.21 -20.05
C ILE A 31 5.07 25.87 -18.76
N GLU A 32 6.22 26.53 -18.77
CA GLU A 32 6.78 27.21 -17.61
C GLU A 32 5.82 28.27 -17.05
N ALA A 33 5.26 29.12 -17.91
CA ALA A 33 4.33 30.17 -17.51
C ALA A 33 3.04 29.59 -16.90
N PHE A 34 2.48 28.55 -17.53
CA PHE A 34 1.29 27.88 -17.00
C PHE A 34 1.56 27.22 -15.65
N VAL A 35 2.63 26.40 -15.57
CA VAL A 35 2.97 25.64 -14.36
C VAL A 35 3.31 26.59 -13.22
N SER A 36 4.12 27.62 -13.46
CA SER A 36 4.46 28.62 -12.44
C SER A 36 3.23 29.38 -11.95
N GLY A 37 2.28 29.67 -12.84
CA GLY A 37 0.99 30.26 -12.47
C GLY A 37 0.19 29.39 -11.51
N GLN A 38 0.06 28.09 -11.80
CA GLN A 38 -0.68 27.16 -10.94
C GLN A 38 0.07 26.87 -9.63
N VAL A 39 1.39 26.68 -9.67
CA VAL A 39 2.23 26.52 -8.47
C VAL A 39 2.09 27.74 -7.56
N GLY A 40 2.14 28.95 -8.13
CA GLY A 40 1.93 30.19 -7.38
C GLY A 40 0.52 30.32 -6.81
N ALA A 41 -0.49 29.73 -7.44
CA ALA A 41 -1.86 29.67 -6.91
C ALA A 41 -1.96 28.69 -5.72
N ILE A 42 -1.31 27.52 -5.78
CA ILE A 42 -1.25 26.58 -4.65
C ILE A 42 -0.54 27.22 -3.45
N VAL A 43 0.64 27.82 -3.68
CA VAL A 43 1.47 28.42 -2.62
C VAL A 43 0.70 29.53 -1.88
N ARG A 44 0.01 30.39 -2.63
CA ARG A 44 -0.72 31.57 -2.09
C ARG A 44 -2.17 31.28 -1.72
N ALA A 45 -2.67 30.06 -1.90
CA ALA A 45 -4.06 29.74 -1.59
C ALA A 45 -4.33 29.96 -0.09
N ASP A 46 -5.34 30.76 0.25
CA ASP A 46 -5.81 30.93 1.62
C ASP A 46 -6.97 29.98 1.95
N ALA A 47 -7.51 29.31 0.94
CA ALA A 47 -8.62 28.36 1.04
C ALA A 47 -8.31 27.05 0.30
N PRO A 48 -8.76 25.89 0.82
CA PRO A 48 -8.53 24.59 0.19
C PRO A 48 -9.00 24.51 -1.26
N GLU A 49 -10.15 25.10 -1.57
CA GLU A 49 -10.77 25.05 -2.90
C GLU A 49 -9.86 25.67 -3.97
N ALA A 50 -9.16 26.75 -3.64
CA ALA A 50 -8.23 27.41 -4.56
C ALA A 50 -6.97 26.55 -4.81
N ALA A 51 -6.45 25.92 -3.76
CA ALA A 51 -5.30 25.02 -3.89
C ALA A 51 -5.65 23.78 -4.72
N TYR A 52 -6.81 23.16 -4.46
CA TYR A 52 -7.28 22.00 -5.21
C TYR A 52 -7.58 22.34 -6.67
N ALA A 53 -8.26 23.46 -6.96
CA ALA A 53 -8.52 23.86 -8.33
C ALA A 53 -7.24 24.12 -9.15
N ALA A 54 -6.19 24.67 -8.53
CA ALA A 54 -4.90 24.86 -9.18
C ALA A 54 -4.15 23.54 -9.39
N GLN A 55 -4.19 22.64 -8.39
CA GLN A 55 -3.63 21.30 -8.50
C GLN A 55 -4.35 20.47 -9.57
N ASP A 56 -5.66 20.54 -9.68
CA ASP A 56 -6.44 19.79 -10.68
C ASP A 56 -6.04 20.20 -12.10
N ARG A 57 -5.84 21.50 -12.35
CA ARG A 57 -5.34 21.99 -13.65
C ARG A 57 -3.93 21.50 -13.99
N LEU A 58 -3.05 21.40 -12.99
CA LEU A 58 -1.72 20.81 -13.19
C LEU A 58 -1.81 19.32 -13.50
N VAL A 59 -2.65 18.59 -12.78
CA VAL A 59 -2.85 17.15 -12.99
C VAL A 59 -3.49 16.90 -14.35
N GLU A 60 -4.50 17.67 -14.75
CA GLU A 60 -5.14 17.61 -16.06
C GLU A 60 -4.12 17.84 -17.19
N LEU A 61 -3.26 18.86 -17.06
CA LEU A 61 -2.15 19.08 -18.00
C LEU A 61 -1.23 17.85 -18.10
N MET A 62 -0.94 17.21 -16.96
CA MET A 62 -0.08 16.01 -16.90
C MET A 62 -0.79 14.73 -17.39
N GLN A 63 -2.09 14.78 -17.66
CA GLN A 63 -2.89 13.66 -18.12
C GLN A 63 -3.42 13.84 -19.55
N SER A 64 -3.35 15.04 -20.12
CA SER A 64 -4.03 15.41 -21.38
C SER A 64 -3.42 14.81 -22.67
N GLY A 65 -2.50 13.84 -22.58
CA GLY A 65 -1.95 13.17 -23.77
C GLY A 65 -0.64 12.44 -23.54
N PRO A 66 -0.01 11.90 -24.61
CA PRO A 66 1.29 11.28 -24.54
C PRO A 66 2.38 12.31 -24.20
N ILE A 67 2.72 12.42 -22.93
CA ILE A 67 3.70 13.38 -22.45
C ILE A 67 5.12 12.86 -22.71
N SER A 68 5.92 13.65 -23.44
CA SER A 68 7.34 13.33 -23.66
C SER A 68 8.16 13.45 -22.38
N VAL A 69 9.30 12.74 -22.34
CA VAL A 69 10.25 12.86 -21.21
C VAL A 69 10.70 14.31 -21.02
N GLU A 70 10.94 15.04 -22.13
CA GLU A 70 11.34 16.45 -22.08
C GLU A 70 10.24 17.34 -21.49
N TYR A 71 8.97 17.07 -21.78
CA TYR A 71 7.85 17.79 -21.17
C TYR A 71 7.78 17.58 -19.66
N ARG A 72 7.97 16.35 -19.16
CA ARG A 72 8.05 16.08 -17.71
C ARG A 72 9.22 16.81 -17.06
N GLN A 73 10.38 16.86 -17.73
CA GLN A 73 11.55 17.59 -17.25
C GLN A 73 11.27 19.09 -17.15
N GLU A 74 10.56 19.67 -18.11
CA GLU A 74 10.23 21.09 -18.08
C GLU A 74 9.28 21.44 -16.94
N ILE A 75 8.22 20.63 -16.73
CA ILE A 75 7.34 20.78 -15.57
C ILE A 75 8.13 20.66 -14.27
N THR A 76 9.04 19.68 -14.18
CA THR A 76 9.84 19.40 -12.97
C THR A 76 10.65 20.61 -12.52
N LYS A 77 11.17 21.43 -13.44
CA LYS A 77 11.91 22.66 -13.08
C LYS A 77 11.02 23.67 -12.35
N SER A 78 9.76 23.76 -12.77
CA SER A 78 8.81 24.78 -12.32
C SER A 78 8.06 24.40 -11.03
N VAL A 79 8.08 23.12 -10.62
CA VAL A 79 7.39 22.64 -9.41
C VAL A 79 8.24 22.66 -8.13
N SER A 80 9.52 23.07 -8.20
CA SER A 80 10.39 23.16 -7.03
C SER A 80 9.81 23.97 -5.84
N PRO A 81 9.00 25.04 -6.05
CA PRO A 81 8.37 25.75 -4.92
C PRO A 81 7.33 24.93 -4.15
N LEU A 82 6.92 23.75 -4.64
CA LEU A 82 6.01 22.85 -3.94
C LEU A 82 6.71 22.00 -2.87
N GLU A 83 8.04 21.78 -2.98
CA GLU A 83 8.78 20.93 -2.04
C GLU A 83 8.63 21.39 -0.57
N PRO A 84 8.77 22.69 -0.23
CA PRO A 84 8.63 23.16 1.16
C PRO A 84 7.20 23.03 1.71
N LEU A 85 6.18 22.92 0.84
CA LEU A 85 4.78 22.84 1.27
C LEU A 85 4.46 21.51 1.95
N VAL A 86 5.17 20.43 1.59
CA VAL A 86 4.94 19.10 2.17
C VAL A 86 5.19 19.10 3.67
N GLY A 87 6.30 19.71 4.11
CA GLY A 87 6.64 19.87 5.53
C GLY A 87 6.07 21.14 6.19
N GLY A 88 5.31 21.96 5.44
CA GLY A 88 4.69 23.18 5.97
C GLY A 88 3.50 22.87 6.88
N ALA A 89 3.07 23.84 7.69
CA ALA A 89 1.97 23.67 8.65
C ALA A 89 0.61 23.38 7.98
N ASP A 90 0.42 23.87 6.76
CA ASP A 90 -0.84 23.79 6.02
C ASP A 90 -1.03 22.43 5.34
N ALA A 91 -1.99 21.65 5.84
CA ALA A 91 -2.26 20.30 5.35
C ALA A 91 -2.82 20.26 3.93
N PHE A 92 -3.67 21.21 3.52
CA PHE A 92 -4.26 21.15 2.18
C PHE A 92 -3.22 21.51 1.12
N LYS A 93 -2.31 22.45 1.40
CA LYS A 93 -1.17 22.74 0.52
C LYS A 93 -0.23 21.56 0.41
N ALA A 94 0.07 20.88 1.52
CA ALA A 94 0.87 19.66 1.52
C ALA A 94 0.23 18.56 0.65
N VAL A 95 -1.08 18.35 0.80
CA VAL A 95 -1.86 17.39 -0.02
C VAL A 95 -1.80 17.76 -1.50
N SER A 96 -2.07 19.01 -1.88
CA SER A 96 -1.98 19.47 -3.27
C SER A 96 -0.57 19.27 -3.86
N ALA A 97 0.47 19.59 -3.10
CA ALA A 97 1.86 19.39 -3.52
C ALA A 97 2.18 17.90 -3.77
N LEU A 98 1.69 17.01 -2.90
CA LEU A 98 1.87 15.56 -3.05
C LEU A 98 1.11 15.01 -4.25
N MET A 99 -0.11 15.47 -4.52
CA MET A 99 -0.88 15.05 -5.70
C MET A 99 -0.16 15.44 -7.00
N VAL A 100 0.41 16.64 -7.08
CA VAL A 100 1.26 17.04 -8.21
C VAL A 100 2.51 16.17 -8.29
N ALA A 101 3.18 15.91 -7.15
CA ALA A 101 4.39 15.07 -7.12
C ALA A 101 4.13 13.66 -7.69
N GLY A 102 2.99 13.05 -7.35
CA GLY A 102 2.62 11.72 -7.84
C GLY A 102 2.53 11.60 -9.37
N GLU A 103 2.17 12.67 -10.06
CA GLU A 103 2.08 12.69 -11.54
C GLU A 103 3.43 12.89 -12.24
N LEU A 104 4.41 13.50 -11.59
CA LEU A 104 5.68 13.84 -12.23
C LEU A 104 6.55 12.61 -12.51
N ALA A 105 6.57 11.66 -11.57
CA ALA A 105 7.41 10.45 -11.63
C ALA A 105 8.92 10.75 -11.77
N VAL A 106 9.42 11.72 -10.99
CA VAL A 106 10.82 12.20 -10.98
C VAL A 106 11.44 12.16 -9.58
N ARG A 107 12.77 12.30 -9.47
CA ARG A 107 13.48 12.16 -8.18
C ARG A 107 13.07 13.21 -7.14
N PRO A 108 12.91 14.50 -7.49
CA PRO A 108 12.33 15.50 -6.58
C PRO A 108 10.99 15.05 -5.98
N ALA A 109 10.09 14.53 -6.82
CA ALA A 109 8.78 14.02 -6.38
C ALA A 109 8.89 12.82 -5.43
N ASP A 110 9.80 11.86 -5.69
CA ASP A 110 10.05 10.75 -4.77
C ASP A 110 10.46 11.24 -3.37
N ARG A 111 11.33 12.27 -3.29
CA ARG A 111 11.72 12.86 -2.00
C ARG A 111 10.53 13.51 -1.29
N MET A 112 9.71 14.27 -2.01
CA MET A 112 8.49 14.88 -1.47
C MET A 112 7.55 13.81 -0.90
N ILE A 113 7.31 12.75 -1.66
CA ILE A 113 6.44 11.65 -1.26
C ILE A 113 7.00 10.95 -0.01
N LYS A 114 8.29 10.63 0.03
CA LYS A 114 8.95 10.02 1.19
C LYS A 114 8.88 10.90 2.45
N ALA A 115 9.01 12.22 2.29
CA ALA A 115 8.80 13.15 3.40
C ALA A 115 7.35 13.09 3.91
N GLY A 116 6.37 13.13 3.00
CA GLY A 116 4.95 13.05 3.35
C GLY A 116 4.51 11.74 4.01
N LEU A 117 5.17 10.60 3.70
CA LEU A 117 4.88 9.31 4.33
C LEU A 117 5.18 9.27 5.83
N ASN A 118 6.05 10.16 6.32
CA ASN A 118 6.45 10.25 7.72
C ASN A 118 5.88 11.49 8.43
N ASP A 119 4.93 12.19 7.80
CA ASP A 119 4.31 13.40 8.36
C ASP A 119 3.38 13.05 9.53
N ASP A 120 3.29 13.91 10.56
CA ASP A 120 2.42 13.67 11.71
C ASP A 120 0.92 13.72 11.36
N ARG A 121 0.55 14.40 10.27
CA ARG A 121 -0.84 14.58 9.84
C ARG A 121 -1.29 13.40 8.97
N GLU A 122 -2.33 12.70 9.42
CA GLU A 122 -2.89 11.54 8.71
C GLU A 122 -3.24 11.85 7.24
N ALA A 123 -3.88 12.99 6.97
CA ALA A 123 -4.26 13.39 5.62
C ALA A 123 -3.07 13.52 4.67
N VAL A 124 -1.92 13.99 5.18
CA VAL A 124 -0.68 14.12 4.39
C VAL A 124 -0.07 12.75 4.12
N ARG A 125 -0.05 11.83 5.10
CA ARG A 125 0.40 10.45 4.88
C ARG A 125 -0.47 9.70 3.88
N VAL A 126 -1.80 9.86 3.95
CA VAL A 126 -2.75 9.30 2.97
C VAL A 126 -2.49 9.85 1.57
N ALA A 127 -2.32 11.17 1.44
CA ALA A 127 -2.00 11.80 0.15
C ALA A 127 -0.64 11.36 -0.39
N ALA A 128 0.37 11.20 0.47
CA ALA A 128 1.69 10.71 0.08
C ALA A 128 1.62 9.27 -0.43
N ALA A 129 0.84 8.39 0.23
CA ALA A 129 0.60 7.05 -0.26
C ALA A 129 -0.15 7.04 -1.61
N GLY A 130 -1.16 7.90 -1.78
CA GLY A 130 -1.85 8.09 -3.05
C GLY A 130 -0.93 8.58 -4.19
N ALA A 131 -0.06 9.54 -3.89
CA ALA A 131 0.96 10.03 -4.80
C ALA A 131 1.97 8.92 -5.16
N ALA A 132 2.39 8.12 -4.17
CA ALA A 132 3.27 6.98 -4.38
C ALA A 132 2.64 5.95 -5.32
N LYS A 133 1.36 5.62 -5.11
CA LYS A 133 0.56 4.75 -5.99
C LYS A 133 0.59 5.24 -7.43
N ARG A 134 0.29 6.53 -7.65
CA ARG A 134 0.26 7.12 -8.99
C ARG A 134 1.63 7.08 -9.65
N MET A 135 2.67 7.46 -8.91
CA MET A 135 4.05 7.44 -9.39
C MET A 135 4.50 6.02 -9.77
N LEU A 136 4.21 5.00 -8.96
CA LEU A 136 4.52 3.60 -9.27
C LEU A 136 3.81 3.13 -10.55
N ARG A 137 2.54 3.49 -10.76
CA ARG A 137 1.80 3.18 -12.00
C ARG A 137 2.41 3.84 -13.23
N ILE A 138 2.71 5.14 -13.17
CA ILE A 138 3.33 5.87 -14.28
C ILE A 138 4.66 5.25 -14.65
N LEU A 139 5.49 4.97 -13.65
CA LEU A 139 6.81 4.41 -13.88
C LEU A 139 6.73 2.99 -14.46
N ALA A 140 5.81 2.15 -13.99
CA ALA A 140 5.67 0.80 -14.51
C ALA A 140 5.16 0.77 -15.97
N ALA A 141 4.34 1.73 -16.36
CA ALA A 141 3.91 1.90 -17.75
C ALA A 141 4.98 2.55 -18.65
N SER A 142 6.06 3.09 -18.06
CA SER A 142 7.13 3.72 -18.83
C SER A 142 8.03 2.66 -19.49
N PRO A 143 8.24 2.72 -20.82
CA PRO A 143 9.15 1.80 -21.51
C PRO A 143 10.61 1.96 -21.06
N ASN A 144 10.96 3.09 -20.43
CA ASN A 144 12.30 3.37 -19.93
C ASN A 144 12.39 3.15 -18.41
N GLN A 145 12.32 1.89 -17.99
CA GLN A 145 12.41 1.47 -16.58
C GLN A 145 13.78 1.75 -15.92
N GLN A 146 14.75 2.30 -16.66
CA GLN A 146 16.08 2.66 -16.12
C GLN A 146 15.99 3.57 -14.90
N PHE A 147 14.93 4.38 -14.79
CA PHE A 147 14.70 5.25 -13.63
C PHE A 147 14.58 4.47 -12.31
N PHE A 148 13.98 3.27 -12.32
CA PHE A 148 13.85 2.42 -11.13
C PHE A 148 15.16 1.80 -10.66
N ARG A 149 16.09 1.58 -11.58
CA ARG A 149 17.39 0.96 -11.27
C ARG A 149 18.38 1.95 -10.69
N GLN A 150 17.97 3.22 -10.57
CA GLN A 150 18.85 4.24 -10.04
C GLN A 150 18.98 4.12 -8.51
N PRO A 151 20.21 4.18 -7.98
CA PRO A 151 20.45 4.22 -6.54
C PRO A 151 19.67 5.34 -5.87
N GLY A 152 18.99 5.02 -4.75
CA GLY A 152 18.17 5.96 -3.98
C GLY A 152 16.69 6.00 -4.38
N PHE A 153 16.31 5.38 -5.50
CA PHE A 153 14.90 5.15 -5.83
C PHE A 153 14.36 3.96 -5.02
N GLY A 154 13.59 4.24 -3.98
CA GLY A 154 13.27 3.30 -2.90
C GLY A 154 11.85 3.46 -2.39
N LEU A 155 10.92 3.82 -3.27
CA LEU A 155 9.57 4.21 -2.88
C LEU A 155 8.77 3.06 -2.26
N GLN A 156 8.88 1.84 -2.80
CA GLN A 156 8.24 0.65 -2.22
C GLN A 156 8.80 0.32 -0.82
N GLU A 157 10.11 0.48 -0.63
CA GLU A 157 10.77 0.27 0.67
C GLU A 157 10.37 1.34 1.68
N ALA A 158 10.28 2.60 1.25
CA ALA A 158 9.80 3.70 2.08
C ALA A 158 8.33 3.51 2.49
N LEU A 159 7.46 3.08 1.57
CA LEU A 159 6.07 2.71 1.84
C LEU A 159 5.98 1.60 2.88
N ALA A 160 6.75 0.51 2.69
CA ALA A 160 6.75 -0.61 3.63
C ALA A 160 7.30 -0.21 5.01
N THR A 161 8.32 0.64 5.05
CA THR A 161 8.88 1.17 6.30
C THR A 161 7.86 2.03 7.04
N ALA A 162 7.20 2.96 6.34
CA ALA A 162 6.15 3.80 6.91
C ALA A 162 4.97 2.93 7.42
N LEU A 163 4.54 1.95 6.63
CA LEU A 163 3.44 1.05 6.97
C LEU A 163 3.71 0.25 8.26
N LYS A 164 4.95 -0.20 8.51
CA LYS A 164 5.33 -0.88 9.77
C LYS A 164 5.07 -0.01 11.00
N GLY A 165 5.24 1.31 10.88
CA GLY A 165 5.05 2.29 11.95
C GLY A 165 3.65 2.91 12.01
N GLU A 166 2.81 2.74 11.00
CA GLU A 166 1.59 3.53 10.81
C GLU A 166 0.48 3.18 11.80
N ALA A 167 0.01 4.13 12.61
CA ALA A 167 -1.06 3.90 13.59
C ALA A 167 -2.48 4.09 13.04
N SER A 168 -2.63 4.77 11.90
CA SER A 168 -3.91 4.99 11.24
C SER A 168 -4.25 3.85 10.29
N PRO A 169 -5.43 3.20 10.44
CA PRO A 169 -5.88 2.21 9.46
C PRO A 169 -6.11 2.82 8.08
N LEU A 170 -6.51 4.10 8.00
CA LEU A 170 -6.75 4.77 6.72
C LEU A 170 -5.44 4.98 5.95
N ALA A 171 -4.41 5.51 6.61
CA ALA A 171 -3.09 5.68 6.00
C ALA A 171 -2.44 4.32 5.68
N ALA A 172 -2.56 3.34 6.57
CA ALA A 172 -2.07 1.98 6.34
C ALA A 172 -2.71 1.37 5.09
N ARG A 173 -4.04 1.47 4.95
CA ARG A 173 -4.76 1.03 3.75
C ARG A 173 -4.30 1.76 2.49
N ALA A 174 -4.07 3.07 2.54
CA ALA A 174 -3.56 3.82 1.40
C ALA A 174 -2.15 3.33 0.98
N MET A 175 -1.26 3.07 1.93
CA MET A 175 0.09 2.55 1.67
C MET A 175 0.05 1.15 1.06
N LEU A 176 -0.83 0.29 1.58
CA LEU A 176 -1.12 -1.03 1.04
C LEU A 176 -1.62 -0.96 -0.42
N HIS A 177 -2.56 -0.05 -0.72
CA HIS A 177 -3.01 0.22 -2.09
C HIS A 177 -1.88 0.68 -3.01
N ALA A 178 -0.92 1.45 -2.49
CA ALA A 178 0.24 1.87 -3.28
C ALA A 178 1.17 0.69 -3.58
N LEU A 179 1.47 -0.15 -2.60
CA LEU A 179 2.34 -1.32 -2.77
C LEU A 179 1.80 -2.35 -3.77
N ALA A 180 0.47 -2.53 -3.83
CA ALA A 180 -0.15 -3.46 -4.78
C ALA A 180 -0.45 -2.85 -6.16
N SER A 181 -0.08 -1.59 -6.41
CA SER A 181 -0.51 -0.88 -7.63
C SER A 181 0.40 -1.06 -8.85
N THR A 182 1.53 -1.74 -8.69
CA THR A 182 2.41 -2.09 -9.79
C THR A 182 1.74 -3.14 -10.69
N PRO A 183 1.83 -3.05 -12.03
CA PRO A 183 1.30 -4.05 -12.96
C PRO A 183 1.90 -5.43 -12.72
N ASP A 184 1.02 -6.43 -12.86
CA ASP A 184 1.30 -7.80 -12.48
C ASP A 184 2.55 -8.34 -13.17
N ASP A 185 2.82 -8.06 -14.43
CA ASP A 185 3.92 -8.60 -15.25
C ASP A 185 5.34 -8.08 -14.94
N THR A 186 5.49 -7.21 -13.93
CA THR A 186 6.78 -6.55 -13.62
C THR A 186 7.52 -7.19 -12.43
N GLU A 187 8.86 -7.16 -12.44
CA GLU A 187 9.69 -7.52 -11.27
C GLU A 187 9.34 -6.66 -10.03
N PHE A 188 8.90 -5.42 -10.28
CA PHE A 188 8.45 -4.49 -9.24
C PHE A 188 7.22 -4.99 -8.48
N PHE A 189 6.34 -5.75 -9.13
CA PHE A 189 5.16 -6.30 -8.48
C PHE A 189 5.51 -7.34 -7.42
N VAL A 190 6.44 -8.24 -7.72
CA VAL A 190 6.90 -9.24 -6.74
C VAL A 190 7.55 -8.57 -5.54
N LYS A 191 8.45 -7.61 -5.80
CA LYS A 191 9.09 -6.83 -4.72
C LYS A 191 8.06 -6.06 -3.88
N GLY A 192 7.05 -5.46 -4.52
CA GLY A 192 5.95 -4.78 -3.84
C GLY A 192 5.16 -5.71 -2.93
N ALA A 193 4.83 -6.91 -3.41
CA ALA A 193 4.12 -7.93 -2.66
C ALA A 193 4.93 -8.47 -1.47
N GLU A 194 6.24 -8.69 -1.65
CA GLU A 194 7.16 -9.07 -0.57
C GLU A 194 7.21 -8.01 0.53
N GLN A 195 7.38 -6.74 0.14
CA GLN A 195 7.43 -5.61 1.05
C GLN A 195 6.11 -5.41 1.79
N MET A 196 4.98 -5.60 1.09
CA MET A 196 3.64 -5.58 1.67
C MET A 196 3.46 -6.67 2.72
N ALA A 197 3.81 -7.92 2.40
CA ALA A 197 3.69 -9.04 3.34
C ALA A 197 4.53 -8.82 4.61
N GLY A 198 5.78 -8.38 4.46
CA GLY A 198 6.65 -8.08 5.59
C GLY A 198 6.20 -6.87 6.43
N ALA A 199 5.54 -5.88 5.82
CA ALA A 199 4.96 -4.76 6.55
C ALA A 199 3.68 -5.15 7.30
N LEU A 200 2.81 -5.95 6.68
CA LEU A 200 1.61 -6.50 7.31
C LEU A 200 1.94 -7.44 8.48
N GLU A 201 3.05 -8.18 8.41
CA GLU A 201 3.59 -8.96 9.53
C GLU A 201 3.80 -8.06 10.77
N ALA A 202 4.47 -6.92 10.60
CA ALA A 202 4.72 -5.97 11.69
C ALA A 202 3.43 -5.31 12.20
N VAL A 203 2.51 -4.96 11.29
CA VAL A 203 1.19 -4.40 11.66
C VAL A 203 0.41 -5.42 12.50
N ALA A 204 0.33 -6.67 12.09
CA ALA A 204 -0.36 -7.73 12.83
C ALA A 204 0.27 -7.97 14.21
N ALA A 205 1.60 -8.00 14.30
CA ALA A 205 2.32 -8.13 15.57
C ALA A 205 1.98 -6.98 16.54
N ARG A 206 1.91 -5.75 16.04
CA ARG A 206 1.56 -4.58 16.85
C ARG A 206 0.09 -4.58 17.27
N LEU A 207 -0.84 -4.88 16.35
CA LEU A 207 -2.27 -4.98 16.67
C LEU A 207 -2.54 -6.05 17.72
N ARG A 208 -1.81 -7.17 17.68
CA ARG A 208 -1.88 -8.20 18.73
C ARG A 208 -1.49 -7.67 20.11
N ALA A 209 -0.52 -6.77 20.19
CA ALA A 209 -0.03 -6.17 21.43
C ALA A 209 -0.90 -5.00 21.95
N MET A 210 -1.74 -4.40 21.11
CA MET A 210 -2.64 -3.31 21.50
C MET A 210 -3.81 -3.80 22.36
N PRO A 211 -4.52 -2.91 23.10
CA PRO A 211 -5.81 -3.22 23.73
C PRO A 211 -6.89 -3.67 22.74
N LEU A 212 -7.89 -4.44 23.20
CA LEU A 212 -8.94 -5.03 22.36
C LEU A 212 -9.71 -3.97 21.55
N ASP A 213 -10.16 -2.92 22.24
CA ASP A 213 -10.95 -1.79 21.73
C ASP A 213 -10.25 -1.01 20.60
N GLN A 214 -8.91 -1.08 20.51
CA GLN A 214 -8.12 -0.39 19.50
C GLN A 214 -7.71 -1.31 18.34
N SER A 215 -7.39 -2.57 18.64
CA SER A 215 -6.76 -3.52 17.70
C SER A 215 -7.69 -4.12 16.64
N LEU A 216 -8.99 -4.23 16.93
CA LEU A 216 -9.98 -4.84 16.03
C LEU A 216 -11.08 -3.85 15.66
N SER A 217 -10.72 -2.57 15.54
CA SER A 217 -11.66 -1.58 15.01
C SER A 217 -12.09 -2.00 13.58
N PRO A 218 -13.31 -1.62 13.15
CA PRO A 218 -13.79 -1.91 11.79
C PRO A 218 -12.77 -1.54 10.71
N ALA A 219 -12.09 -0.41 10.89
CA ALA A 219 -11.12 0.10 9.93
C ALA A 219 -9.86 -0.79 9.86
N TRP A 220 -9.35 -1.29 10.99
CA TRP A 220 -8.20 -2.20 11.00
C TRP A 220 -8.53 -3.57 10.39
N SER A 221 -9.69 -4.14 10.71
CA SER A 221 -10.12 -5.40 10.13
C SER A 221 -10.29 -5.32 8.60
N GLU A 222 -10.91 -4.26 8.08
CA GLU A 222 -11.02 -4.04 6.63
C GLU A 222 -9.65 -3.80 5.97
N THR A 223 -8.72 -3.13 6.68
CA THR A 223 -7.34 -2.94 6.21
C THR A 223 -6.58 -4.26 6.11
N LEU A 224 -6.72 -5.13 7.12
CA LEU A 224 -6.12 -6.47 7.12
C LEU A 224 -6.72 -7.36 6.03
N LEU A 225 -8.05 -7.35 5.87
CA LEU A 225 -8.73 -8.08 4.80
C LEU A 225 -8.22 -7.66 3.43
N TRP A 226 -8.10 -6.35 3.21
CA TRP A 226 -7.57 -5.83 1.95
C TRP A 226 -6.12 -6.28 1.74
N GLY A 227 -5.26 -6.15 2.76
CA GLY A 227 -3.87 -6.56 2.69
C GLY A 227 -3.68 -8.05 2.41
N LEU A 228 -4.50 -8.90 3.04
CA LEU A 228 -4.55 -10.34 2.78
C LEU A 228 -4.97 -10.64 1.33
N GLY A 229 -6.05 -10.01 0.86
CA GLY A 229 -6.54 -10.17 -0.51
C GLY A 229 -5.51 -9.73 -1.55
N ALA A 230 -4.89 -8.56 -1.36
CA ALA A 230 -3.85 -8.05 -2.24
C ALA A 230 -2.60 -8.96 -2.23
N SER A 231 -2.20 -9.48 -1.07
CA SER A 231 -1.08 -10.43 -0.97
C SER A 231 -1.41 -11.75 -1.67
N ARG A 232 -2.64 -12.25 -1.52
CA ARG A 232 -3.13 -13.45 -2.19
C ARG A 232 -3.09 -13.30 -3.70
N GLN A 233 -3.68 -12.22 -4.21
CA GLN A 233 -3.72 -11.92 -5.63
C GLN A 233 -2.30 -11.80 -6.19
N ALA A 234 -1.44 -11.00 -5.53
CA ALA A 234 -0.12 -10.69 -6.05
C ALA A 234 0.85 -11.86 -6.01
N LEU A 235 0.76 -12.69 -4.99
CA LEU A 235 1.67 -13.83 -4.85
C LEU A 235 1.14 -15.06 -5.58
N PHE A 236 -0.17 -15.32 -5.62
CA PHE A 236 -0.66 -16.64 -6.04
C PHE A 236 -1.59 -16.65 -7.24
N GLU A 237 -2.22 -15.52 -7.61
CA GLU A 237 -3.27 -15.52 -8.65
C GLU A 237 -2.87 -14.74 -9.92
N ALA A 238 -2.06 -13.69 -9.78
CA ALA A 238 -1.74 -12.75 -10.86
C ALA A 238 -1.04 -13.40 -12.07
N ASN A 239 -0.21 -14.42 -11.84
CA ASN A 239 0.47 -15.14 -12.92
C ASN A 239 0.81 -16.57 -12.47
N PRO A 240 0.17 -17.61 -13.03
CA PRO A 240 0.39 -19.00 -12.60
C PRO A 240 1.78 -19.55 -12.94
N ASP A 241 2.44 -18.99 -13.96
CA ASP A 241 3.80 -19.37 -14.36
C ASP A 241 4.88 -18.65 -13.53
N ARG A 242 4.48 -17.70 -12.69
CA ARG A 242 5.41 -16.93 -11.87
C ARG A 242 5.91 -17.74 -10.70
N GLN A 243 7.22 -17.89 -10.62
CA GLN A 243 7.86 -18.39 -9.42
C GLN A 243 7.88 -17.31 -8.32
N VAL A 244 7.06 -17.53 -7.31
CA VAL A 244 7.09 -16.74 -6.07
C VAL A 244 8.33 -17.11 -5.27
N SER A 245 9.10 -16.12 -4.82
CA SER A 245 10.27 -16.37 -3.99
C SER A 245 9.89 -17.07 -2.68
N ASN A 246 10.78 -17.92 -2.16
CA ASN A 246 10.57 -18.54 -0.84
C ASN A 246 10.44 -17.50 0.28
N GLN A 247 11.10 -16.35 0.13
CA GLN A 247 11.02 -15.25 1.08
C GLN A 247 9.63 -14.59 1.08
N ALA A 248 9.03 -14.41 -0.10
CA ALA A 248 7.66 -13.90 -0.23
C ALA A 248 6.65 -14.87 0.39
N LYS A 249 6.76 -16.16 0.07
CA LYS A 249 5.94 -17.25 0.65
C LYS A 249 6.03 -17.24 2.17
N LYS A 250 7.25 -17.14 2.72
CA LYS A 250 7.52 -17.08 4.16
C LYS A 250 6.90 -15.85 4.81
N SER A 251 7.03 -14.69 4.19
CA SER A 251 6.45 -13.43 4.70
C SER A 251 4.92 -13.49 4.70
N ALA A 252 4.31 -14.01 3.62
CA ALA A 252 2.86 -14.17 3.52
C ALA A 252 2.30 -15.16 4.56
N ALA A 253 3.03 -16.27 4.79
CA ALA A 253 2.67 -17.23 5.82
C ALA A 253 2.79 -16.62 7.23
N ARG A 254 3.89 -15.92 7.53
CA ARG A 254 4.10 -15.25 8.83
C ARG A 254 3.03 -14.21 9.11
N MET A 255 2.74 -13.36 8.14
CA MET A 255 1.65 -12.39 8.19
C MET A 255 0.32 -13.09 8.55
N SER A 256 -0.05 -14.12 7.80
CA SER A 256 -1.33 -14.82 7.99
C SER A 256 -1.39 -15.52 9.36
N GLY A 257 -0.31 -16.17 9.78
CA GLY A 257 -0.21 -16.80 11.10
C GLY A 257 -0.33 -15.77 12.24
N LEU A 258 0.32 -14.61 12.14
CA LEU A 258 0.19 -13.56 13.15
C LEU A 258 -1.22 -12.96 13.21
N ILE A 259 -1.89 -12.82 12.07
CA ILE A 259 -3.30 -12.39 12.03
C ILE A 259 -4.19 -13.43 12.73
N LEU A 260 -4.00 -14.74 12.49
CA LEU A 260 -4.74 -15.78 13.20
C LEU A 260 -4.46 -15.77 14.71
N ALA A 261 -3.20 -15.64 15.11
CA ALA A 261 -2.81 -15.54 16.52
C ALA A 261 -3.36 -14.26 17.18
N MET A 262 -3.44 -13.15 16.44
CA MET A 262 -4.10 -11.93 16.88
C MET A 262 -5.59 -12.19 17.12
N VAL A 263 -6.32 -12.72 16.14
CA VAL A 263 -7.76 -12.99 16.30
C VAL A 263 -8.01 -13.94 17.48
N LYS A 264 -7.24 -15.03 17.61
CA LYS A 264 -7.29 -15.92 18.78
C LYS A 264 -7.12 -15.20 20.11
N ALA A 265 -6.10 -14.34 20.23
CA ALA A 265 -5.85 -13.60 21.46
C ALA A 265 -7.01 -12.66 21.80
N LYS A 266 -7.71 -12.14 20.80
CA LYS A 266 -8.77 -11.15 20.94
C LYS A 266 -10.14 -11.76 21.19
N THR A 267 -10.46 -12.90 20.58
CA THR A 267 -11.68 -13.66 20.92
C THR A 267 -11.63 -14.13 22.37
N ALA A 268 -10.46 -14.55 22.87
CA ALA A 268 -10.26 -14.87 24.28
C ALA A 268 -10.47 -13.68 25.24
N GLN A 269 -10.37 -12.43 24.73
CA GLN A 269 -10.65 -11.20 25.47
C GLN A 269 -12.12 -10.73 25.33
N GLY A 270 -12.97 -11.48 24.61
CA GLY A 270 -14.39 -11.17 24.42
C GLY A 270 -14.69 -10.22 23.26
N ALA A 271 -13.93 -10.28 22.15
CA ALA A 271 -14.23 -9.52 20.93
C ALA A 271 -15.64 -9.85 20.37
N ASP A 272 -16.50 -8.84 20.19
CA ASP A 272 -17.91 -8.99 19.79
C ASP A 272 -18.18 -8.64 18.31
N ASP A 273 -17.37 -9.15 17.38
CA ASP A 273 -17.55 -8.93 15.93
C ASP A 273 -17.29 -10.19 15.12
N ALA A 274 -18.06 -11.23 15.42
CA ALA A 274 -17.88 -12.56 14.83
C ALA A 274 -17.87 -12.54 13.29
N GLY A 275 -18.83 -11.85 12.65
CA GLY A 275 -18.95 -11.86 11.19
C GLY A 275 -17.77 -11.20 10.47
N ARG A 276 -17.19 -10.11 11.00
CA ARG A 276 -16.00 -9.49 10.40
C ARG A 276 -14.75 -10.31 10.67
N LEU A 277 -14.61 -10.84 11.88
CA LEU A 277 -13.45 -11.67 12.24
C LEU A 277 -13.43 -13.00 11.50
N GLU A 278 -14.58 -13.61 11.22
CA GLU A 278 -14.69 -14.80 10.37
C GLU A 278 -14.10 -14.55 8.98
N ARG A 279 -14.38 -13.39 8.37
CA ARG A 279 -13.79 -13.00 7.08
C ARG A 279 -12.27 -12.87 7.17
N VAL A 280 -11.76 -12.26 8.24
CA VAL A 280 -10.31 -12.09 8.46
C VAL A 280 -9.63 -13.45 8.63
N VAL A 281 -10.21 -14.32 9.46
CA VAL A 281 -9.72 -15.69 9.70
C VAL A 281 -9.72 -16.50 8.41
N SER A 282 -10.82 -16.47 7.66
CA SER A 282 -10.95 -17.18 6.37
C SER A 282 -9.91 -16.71 5.37
N ALA A 283 -9.71 -15.40 5.24
CA ALA A 283 -8.71 -14.84 4.32
C ALA A 283 -7.28 -15.23 4.73
N ALA A 284 -6.96 -15.19 6.02
CA ALA A 284 -5.65 -15.60 6.53
C ALA A 284 -5.39 -17.10 6.33
N GLU A 285 -6.37 -17.96 6.61
CA GLU A 285 -6.26 -19.39 6.38
C GLU A 285 -6.08 -19.72 4.89
N GLN A 286 -6.82 -19.06 3.99
CA GLN A 286 -6.64 -19.25 2.55
C GLN A 286 -5.22 -18.94 2.07
N VAL A 287 -4.61 -17.85 2.56
CA VAL A 287 -3.23 -17.52 2.23
C VAL A 287 -2.27 -18.60 2.74
N LEU A 288 -2.47 -19.11 3.96
CA LEU A 288 -1.65 -20.22 4.48
C LEU A 288 -1.77 -21.49 3.63
N LEU A 289 -2.98 -21.88 3.24
CA LEU A 289 -3.22 -23.06 2.39
C LEU A 289 -2.59 -22.91 1.00
N LEU A 290 -2.64 -21.70 0.42
CA LEU A 290 -1.99 -21.42 -0.86
C LEU A 290 -0.46 -21.50 -0.75
N VAL A 291 0.12 -20.99 0.35
CA VAL A 291 1.55 -21.14 0.62
C VAL A 291 1.91 -22.61 0.81
N GLU A 292 1.11 -23.38 1.57
CA GLU A 292 1.31 -24.83 1.76
C GLU A 292 1.33 -25.55 0.42
N ALA A 293 0.29 -25.38 -0.41
CA ALA A 293 0.21 -25.97 -1.74
C ALA A 293 1.41 -25.64 -2.62
N ASN A 294 1.90 -24.39 -2.54
CA ASN A 294 3.06 -23.91 -3.29
C ASN A 294 4.42 -24.45 -2.78
N LEU A 295 4.45 -25.05 -1.59
CA LEU A 295 5.67 -25.60 -1.00
C LEU A 295 5.67 -27.14 -1.02
N SER A 296 4.53 -27.78 -0.80
CA SER A 296 4.40 -29.24 -0.69
C SER A 296 3.73 -29.90 -1.91
N GLY A 297 3.17 -29.13 -2.84
CA GLY A 297 2.39 -29.63 -3.97
C GLY A 297 0.95 -30.05 -3.63
N SER A 298 0.52 -29.92 -2.36
CA SER A 298 -0.85 -30.19 -1.93
C SER A 298 -1.26 -29.25 -0.77
N ALA A 299 -2.47 -28.73 -0.82
CA ALA A 299 -3.02 -27.96 0.31
C ALA A 299 -3.63 -28.93 1.33
N GLY A 300 -3.52 -28.61 2.62
CA GLY A 300 -4.35 -29.22 3.66
C GLY A 300 -5.83 -28.85 3.50
N THR A 301 -6.67 -29.37 4.39
CA THR A 301 -8.06 -28.95 4.50
C THR A 301 -8.19 -27.72 5.40
N GLN A 302 -9.19 -26.87 5.11
CA GLN A 302 -9.59 -25.80 6.02
C GLN A 302 -10.03 -26.40 7.36
N ALA A 303 -9.51 -25.84 8.45
CA ALA A 303 -9.79 -26.26 9.81
C ALA A 303 -10.01 -25.06 10.75
N VAL A 304 -9.39 -23.92 10.46
CA VAL A 304 -9.42 -22.73 11.33
C VAL A 304 -10.72 -21.94 11.16
N ALA A 305 -11.14 -21.63 9.94
CA ALA A 305 -12.38 -20.89 9.70
C ALA A 305 -13.64 -21.65 10.16
N PRO A 306 -13.79 -22.96 9.90
CA PRO A 306 -14.89 -23.74 10.48
C PRO A 306 -14.90 -23.73 12.01
N ALA A 307 -13.73 -23.91 12.65
CA ALA A 307 -13.62 -23.88 14.11
C ALA A 307 -13.94 -22.50 14.70
N PHE A 308 -13.56 -21.41 14.01
CA PHE A 308 -13.96 -20.06 14.39
C PHE A 308 -15.49 -19.90 14.37
N LYS A 309 -16.14 -20.37 13.31
CA LYS A 309 -17.60 -20.29 13.16
C LYS A 309 -18.33 -21.07 14.26
N GLU A 310 -17.88 -22.28 14.60
CA GLU A 310 -18.40 -23.04 15.74
C GLU A 310 -18.23 -22.29 17.07
N GLY A 311 -17.09 -21.61 17.26
CA GLY A 311 -16.82 -20.75 18.40
C GLY A 311 -17.83 -19.60 18.53
N ALA A 312 -18.06 -18.90 17.42
CA ALA A 312 -18.98 -17.77 17.34
C ALA A 312 -20.46 -18.17 17.54
N ASP A 313 -20.89 -19.30 16.97
CA ASP A 313 -22.29 -19.72 16.98
C ASP A 313 -22.70 -20.42 18.30
N GLY A 314 -21.76 -21.04 19.02
CA GLY A 314 -22.08 -21.95 20.12
C GLY A 314 -21.09 -22.01 21.29
N GLY A 315 -20.08 -21.15 21.35
CA GLY A 315 -19.14 -21.07 22.49
C GLY A 315 -17.97 -22.07 22.44
N GLY A 316 -17.69 -22.68 21.29
CA GLY A 316 -16.58 -23.62 21.06
C GLY A 316 -15.19 -22.99 20.84
N TRP A 317 -14.84 -21.93 21.57
CA TRP A 317 -13.59 -21.18 21.36
C TRP A 317 -12.31 -21.99 21.56
N ASP A 318 -12.35 -23.06 22.35
CA ASP A 318 -11.22 -23.97 22.55
C ASP A 318 -10.83 -24.68 21.23
N ARG A 319 -11.81 -25.11 20.42
CA ARG A 319 -11.53 -25.72 19.11
C ARG A 319 -10.87 -24.73 18.15
N PHE A 320 -11.32 -23.47 18.16
CA PHE A 320 -10.67 -22.42 17.38
C PHE A 320 -9.24 -22.20 17.86
N ALA A 321 -9.03 -22.13 19.17
CA ALA A 321 -7.71 -21.97 19.77
C ALA A 321 -6.76 -23.11 19.39
N ASP A 322 -7.23 -24.36 19.44
CA ASP A 322 -6.50 -25.56 19.05
C ASP A 322 -6.19 -25.60 17.56
N ALA A 323 -7.17 -25.24 16.71
CA ALA A 323 -6.98 -25.15 15.27
C ALA A 323 -5.91 -24.11 14.90
N VAL A 324 -5.91 -22.94 15.54
CA VAL A 324 -4.87 -21.92 15.35
C VAL A 324 -3.51 -22.42 15.86
N ASP A 325 -3.44 -23.07 17.02
CA ASP A 325 -2.19 -23.59 17.59
C ASP A 325 -1.56 -24.68 16.73
N ALA A 326 -2.38 -25.49 16.04
CA ALA A 326 -1.88 -26.48 15.09
C ALA A 326 -1.05 -25.83 13.96
N TRP A 327 -1.36 -24.58 13.58
CA TRP A 327 -0.65 -23.83 12.56
C TRP A 327 0.47 -22.95 13.12
N VAL A 328 0.17 -22.18 14.16
CA VAL A 328 0.97 -21.02 14.61
C VAL A 328 1.67 -21.26 15.96
N GLY A 329 1.40 -22.40 16.61
CA GLY A 329 1.97 -22.77 17.90
C GLY A 329 1.71 -21.77 19.04
N ALA A 330 2.05 -22.17 20.26
CA ALA A 330 1.81 -21.36 21.46
C ALA A 330 2.57 -20.00 21.46
N ARG A 331 3.66 -19.87 20.69
CA ARG A 331 4.51 -18.66 20.63
C ARG A 331 4.21 -17.73 19.46
N GLY A 332 3.20 -18.01 18.64
CA GLY A 332 2.92 -17.15 17.48
C GLY A 332 3.80 -17.44 16.24
N LYS A 333 4.54 -18.56 16.23
CA LYS A 333 5.46 -18.95 15.14
C LYS A 333 4.89 -20.17 14.42
N LEU A 334 4.84 -20.13 13.09
CA LEU A 334 4.36 -21.28 12.31
C LEU A 334 5.10 -22.58 12.69
N THR A 335 4.36 -23.58 13.15
CA THR A 335 4.88 -24.86 13.64
C THR A 335 4.56 -26.03 12.72
N ARG A 336 3.54 -25.89 11.87
CA ARG A 336 3.11 -26.95 10.95
C ARG A 336 4.08 -27.07 9.77
N ALA A 337 4.37 -28.28 9.30
CA ALA A 337 4.99 -28.46 7.99
C ALA A 337 4.05 -27.95 6.88
N PRO A 338 4.56 -27.38 5.76
CA PRO A 338 5.96 -27.20 5.37
C PRO A 338 6.62 -25.92 5.93
N PHE A 339 5.96 -25.19 6.85
CA PHE A 339 6.45 -23.93 7.41
C PHE A 339 7.53 -24.09 8.49
N GLY A 340 8.02 -25.31 8.71
CA GLY A 340 9.10 -25.64 9.64
C GLY A 340 10.47 -25.14 9.16
N PHE A 341 10.61 -23.82 9.00
CA PHE A 341 11.90 -23.17 8.77
C PHE A 341 12.82 -23.44 9.98
N ALA A 342 14.12 -23.65 9.77
CA ALA A 342 15.01 -24.09 10.84
C ALA A 342 15.12 -23.04 11.96
N ALA A 343 15.37 -23.50 13.19
CA ALA A 343 15.72 -22.61 14.31
C ALA A 343 17.05 -21.92 14.00
N GLY A 344 16.98 -20.66 13.56
CA GLY A 344 18.10 -19.89 13.01
C GLY A 344 17.72 -19.07 11.77
N ASP A 345 16.63 -19.44 11.08
CA ASP A 345 16.05 -18.67 9.98
C ASP A 345 15.06 -17.58 10.46
N PHE A 346 15.09 -17.23 11.76
CA PHE A 346 14.18 -16.29 12.43
C PHE A 346 14.93 -15.34 13.34
#